data_AF-A0AAN6PYL2-F1
#
_entry.id   AF-A0AAN6PYL2-F1
#
_cell.length_a   1.000
_cell.length_b   1.000
_cell.length_c   1.000
_cell.angle_alpha   90.00
_cell.angle_beta   90.00
_cell.angle_gamma   90.00
#
_symmetry.space_group_name_H-M   'P 1'
#
loop_
_entity.id
_entity.type
_entity.pdbx_description
1 polymer ?
#
loop_
_entity_poly.entity_id
_entity_poly.type
_entity_poly.pdbx_seq_one_letter_code
_entity_poly.pdbx_strand_id
1 'polypeptide(L)' 'SRVKLKQYVKANNNLEATDNMFDALFNKALKVGVDKGVFEQPKGPSGGTKLAKK' A
#
# COMPACT_ATOMS: atom_id res chain seq x y z
N SER A 1 -8.04 2.02 -3.66
CA SER A 1 -7.48 0.76 -4.20
C SER A 1 -5.97 0.81 -4.08
N ARG A 2 -5.30 -0.36 -4.05
CA ARG A 2 -3.83 -0.46 -3.95
C ARG A 2 -3.10 0.41 -4.97
N VAL A 3 -3.53 0.36 -6.24
CA VAL A 3 -2.93 1.15 -7.34
C VAL A 3 -3.00 2.65 -7.07
N LYS A 4 -4.14 3.16 -6.60
CA LYS A 4 -4.30 4.58 -6.27
C LYS A 4 -3.43 5.00 -5.08
N LEU A 5 -3.31 4.17 -4.05
CA LEU A 5 -2.41 4.43 -2.92
C LEU A 5 -0.95 4.48 -3.37
N LYS A 6 -0.55 3.54 -4.23
CA LYS A 6 0.78 3.48 -4.81
C LYS A 6 1.11 4.77 -5.60
N GLN A 7 0.20 5.21 -6.47
CA GLN A 7 0.34 6.45 -7.24
C GLN A 7 0.41 7.68 -6.32
N TYR A 8 -0.46 7.73 -5.31
CA TYR A 8 -0.47 8.80 -4.33
C TYR A 8 0.86 8.90 -3.58
N VAL A 9 1.41 7.78 -3.09
CA VAL A 9 2.69 7.80 -2.37
C VAL A 9 3.83 8.27 -3.28
N LYS A 10 3.87 7.83 -4.56
CA LYS A 10 4.87 8.32 -5.52
C LYS A 10 4.75 9.81 -5.80
N ALA A 11 3.53 10.32 -5.95
CA ALA A 11 3.29 11.72 -6.31
C ALA A 11 3.51 12.71 -5.15
N ASN A 12 3.40 12.24 -3.90
CA ASN A 12 3.44 13.11 -2.71
C ASN A 12 4.72 12.97 -1.88
N ASN A 13 5.69 12.18 -2.32
CA ASN A 13 6.96 12.00 -1.62
C ASN A 13 8.12 12.13 -2.60
N ASN A 14 9.22 12.73 -2.15
CA ASN A 14 10.44 12.79 -2.93
C ASN A 14 11.22 11.47 -2.73
N LEU A 15 11.00 10.50 -3.62
CA LEU A 15 11.51 9.14 -3.47
C LEU A 15 12.75 8.93 -4.34
N GLU A 16 13.90 8.70 -3.71
CA GLU A 16 15.11 8.21 -4.39
C GLU A 16 15.13 6.68 -4.43
N ALA A 17 14.16 6.09 -5.13
CA ALA A 17 14.08 4.64 -5.28
C ALA A 17 13.71 4.27 -6.72
N THR A 18 14.30 3.18 -7.23
CA THR A 18 13.87 2.61 -8.51
C THR A 18 12.44 2.08 -8.39
N ASP A 19 11.72 2.08 -9.50
CA ASP A 19 10.31 1.63 -9.51
C ASP A 19 10.13 0.22 -8.95
N ASN A 20 11.03 -0.70 -9.29
CA ASN A 20 10.99 -2.08 -8.79
C ASN A 20 11.21 -2.16 -7.27
N MET A 21 12.14 -1.35 -6.74
CA MET A 21 12.42 -1.31 -5.30
C MET A 21 11.24 -0.71 -4.53
N PHE A 22 10.69 0.39 -5.03
CA PHE A 22 9.51 1.01 -4.44
C PHE A 22 8.32 0.04 -4.40
N ASP A 23 8.08 -0.68 -5.50
CA ASP A 23 6.99 -1.64 -5.60
C ASP A 23 7.11 -2.76 -4.56
N ALA A 24 8.31 -3.33 -4.41
CA ALA A 24 8.57 -4.37 -3.42
C ALA A 24 8.34 -3.87 -1.99
N LEU A 25 8.87 -2.69 -1.65
CA LEU A 25 8.74 -2.08 -0.33
C LEU A 25 7.29 -1.70 -0.01
N PHE A 26 6.58 -1.10 -0.97
CA PHE A 26 5.17 -0.73 -0.83
C PHE A 26 4.31 -1.96 -0.54
N ASN A 27 4.53 -3.07 -1.24
CA ASN A 27 3.77 -4.30 -1.04
C ASN A 27 4.03 -4.92 0.33
N LYS A 28 5.29 -4.92 0.77
CA LYS A 28 5.68 -5.40 2.10
C LYS A 28 5.02 -4.55 3.19
N ALA A 29 5.10 -3.22 3.08
CA ALA A 29 4.49 -2.29 4.03
C ALA A 29 2.97 -2.43 4.08
N LEU A 30 2.33 -2.57 2.92
CA LEU A 30 0.88 -2.76 2.84
C LEU A 30 0.45 -4.06 3.52
N LYS A 31 1.16 -5.18 3.29
CA LYS A 31 0.89 -6.45 3.97
C LYS A 31 0.99 -6.29 5.48
N VAL A 32 2.08 -5.70 5.97
CA VAL A 32 2.29 -5.46 7.40
C VAL A 32 1.20 -4.56 7.98
N GLY A 33 0.75 -3.54 7.25
CA GLY A 33 -0.34 -2.68 7.69
C GLY A 33 -1.69 -3.40 7.74
N VAL A 34 -1.94 -4.38 6.87
CA VAL A 34 -3.12 -5.26 6.98
C VAL A 34 -3.01 -6.19 8.17
N ASP A 35 -1.86 -6.85 8.36
CA ASP A 35 -1.60 -7.75 9.48
C ASP A 35 -1.75 -7.03 10.85
N LYS A 36 -1.39 -5.74 10.90
CA LYS A 36 -1.54 -4.88 12.08
C LYS A 36 -2.94 -4.26 12.25
N GLY A 37 -3.88 -4.55 11.34
CA GLY A 37 -5.22 -3.97 11.36
C GLY A 37 -5.25 -2.45 11.11
N VAL A 38 -4.23 -1.90 10.45
CA VAL A 38 -4.21 -0.48 9.99
C VAL A 38 -4.96 -0.35 8.67
N PHE A 39 -4.85 -1.36 7.80
CA PHE A 39 -5.56 -1.42 6.54
C PHE A 39 -6.43 -2.66 6.47
N GLU A 40 -7.52 -2.58 5.72
CA GLU A 40 -8.39 -3.71 5.42
C GLU A 40 -8.38 -4.01 3.93
N GLN A 41 -8.44 -5.31 3.62
CA GLN A 41 -8.57 -5.84 2.27
C GLN A 41 -9.79 -6.78 2.20
N PRO A 42 -11.02 -6.25 2.05
CA PRO A 42 -12.25 -7.03 2.15
C PRO A 42 -12.39 -8.12 1.07
N LYS A 43 -11.66 -7.98 -0.05
CA LYS A 43 -11.63 -8.93 -1.17
C LYS A 43 -10.22 -9.52 -1.37
N GLY A 44 -9.41 -9.56 -0.30
CA GLY A 44 -8.03 -10.06 -0.34
C GLY A 44 -7.04 -9.15 -1.08
N PRO A 45 -5.85 -9.67 -1.45
CA PRO A 45 -4.73 -8.89 -1.99
C PRO A 45 -5.04 -8.13 -3.29
N SER A 46 -5.92 -8.67 -4.12
CA SER A 46 -6.39 -8.05 -5.38
C SER A 46 -7.58 -7.11 -5.17
N GLY A 47 -8.10 -7.05 -3.93
CA GLY A 47 -9.24 -6.25 -3.53
C GLY A 47 -8.94 -4.78 -3.30
N GLY A 48 -10.00 -4.01 -3.03
CA GLY A 48 -9.87 -2.62 -2.62
C GLY A 48 -9.24 -2.50 -1.23
N THR A 49 -8.11 -1.82 -1.11
CA THR A 49 -7.54 -1.42 0.19
C THR A 49 -8.31 -0.23 0.76
N LYS A 50 -8.73 -0.34 2.02
CA LYS A 50 -9.35 0.75 2.80
C LYS A 50 -8.57 0.93 4.12
N LEU A 51 -8.67 2.12 4.71
CA LEU A 51 -8.20 2.35 6.07
C LEU A 51 -9.11 1.56 7.01
N ALA A 52 -8.52 0.76 7.91
CA ALA A 52 -9.28 0.06 8.92
C ALA A 52 -9.90 1.07 9.88
N LYS A 53 -11.15 0.86 10.29
CA LYS A 53 -11.69 1.60 11.43
C LYS A 53 -11.15 0.91 12.67
N LYS A 54 -10.20 1.55 13.35
CA LYS A 54 -9.91 1.19 14.75
C LYS A 54 -11.15 1.37 15.60
#